data_AF-A0A6A6UEU7-F1
#
_entry.id   AF-A0A6A6UEU7-F1
#
_cell.length_a   1.000
_cell.length_b   1.000
_cell.length_c   1.000
_cell.angle_alpha   90.00
_cell.angle_beta   90.00
_cell.angle_gamma   90.00
#
_symmetry.space_group_name_H-M   'P 1'
#
loop_
_entity.id
_entity.type
_entity.pdbx_description
1 polymer ?
#
loop_
_entity_poly.entity_id
_entity_poly.type
_entity_poly.pdbx_seq_one_letter_code
_entity_poly.pdbx_strand_id
1 'polypeptide(L)' 'MAEDWKAAITFSDRLNHTVEITAAYKAAHPELDSKEASTAARNLETTIFNDAKTLVISTVPRHPSPN' A
#
# COMPACT_ATOMS: atom_id res chain seq x y z
N MET A 1 -25.87 -7.96 0.75
CA MET A 1 -25.04 -7.05 1.57
C MET A 1 -23.71 -6.93 0.85
N ALA A 2 -23.15 -5.72 0.71
CA ALA A 2 -21.88 -5.54 0.02
C ALA A 2 -20.89 -6.56 0.57
N GLU A 3 -20.44 -7.47 -0.29
CA GLU A 3 -19.45 -8.48 0.06
C GLU A 3 -18.27 -7.74 0.67
N ASP A 4 -17.92 -8.08 1.92
CA ASP A 4 -16.97 -7.33 2.72
C ASP A 4 -15.57 -7.60 2.16
N TRP A 5 -15.24 -6.91 1.06
CA TRP A 5 -13.99 -7.08 0.32
C TRP A 5 -12.77 -6.93 1.22
N LYS A 6 -12.92 -6.20 2.34
CA LYS A 6 -11.92 -6.07 3.41
C LYS A 6 -11.57 -7.41 4.04
N ALA A 7 -12.53 -8.31 4.19
CA ALA A 7 -12.31 -9.66 4.70
C ALA A 7 -11.58 -10.58 3.68
N ALA A 8 -11.68 -10.26 2.39
CA ALA A 8 -10.96 -10.97 1.34
C ALA A 8 -9.49 -10.51 1.18
N ILE A 9 -9.12 -9.36 1.75
CA ILE A 9 -7.73 -8.89 1.73
C ILE A 9 -6.94 -9.57 2.85
N THR A 10 -5.88 -10.28 2.49
CA THR A 10 -5.02 -10.95 3.46
C THR A 10 -4.06 -9.98 4.14
N PHE A 11 -3.52 -10.38 5.29
CA PHE A 11 -2.45 -9.64 5.94
C PHE A 11 -1.24 -9.43 5.02
N SER A 12 -0.89 -10.44 4.21
CA SER A 12 0.24 -10.37 3.28
C SER A 12 0.02 -9.32 2.19
N ASP A 13 -1.21 -9.18 1.68
CA ASP A 13 -1.54 -8.15 0.68
C ASP A 13 -1.38 -6.74 1.27
N ARG A 14 -1.88 -6.54 2.49
CA ARG A 14 -1.71 -5.26 3.20
C ARG A 14 -0.26 -4.93 3.50
N LEU A 15 0.55 -5.95 3.81
CA LEU A 15 1.98 -5.79 4.01
C LEU A 15 2.67 -5.35 2.71
N ASN A 16 2.32 -5.96 1.58
CA ASN A 16 2.86 -5.56 0.27
C ASN A 16 2.53 -4.10 -0.05
N HIS A 17 1.28 -3.66 0.15
CA HIS A 17 0.91 -2.25 -0.03
C HIS A 17 1.70 -1.32 0.90
N THR A 18 1.92 -1.72 2.15
CA THR A 18 2.74 -0.94 3.09
C THR A 18 4.18 -0.78 2.59
N VAL A 19 4.77 -1.84 2.00
CA VAL A 19 6.11 -1.78 1.40
C VAL A 19 6.14 -0.87 0.18
N GLU A 20 5.14 -0.95 -0.69
CA GLU A 20 5.01 -0.06 -1.87
C GLU A 20 4.89 1.41 -1.45
N ILE A 21 4.04 1.71 -0.46
CA ILE A 21 3.91 3.06 0.09
C ILE A 21 5.23 3.52 0.71
N THR A 22 5.92 2.64 1.46
CA THR A 22 7.22 2.97 2.06
C THR A 22 8.25 3.32 0.99
N ALA A 23 8.33 2.53 -0.08
CA ALA A 23 9.26 2.78 -1.18
C ALA A 23 8.97 4.11 -1.89
N ALA A 24 7.70 4.40 -2.19
CA ALA A 24 7.30 5.68 -2.78
C ALA A 24 7.60 6.85 -1.84
N TYR A 25 7.36 6.69 -0.54
CA TYR A 25 7.62 7.71 0.46
C TYR A 25 9.12 8.01 0.60
N LYS A 26 9.98 6.98 0.64
CA LYS A 26 11.44 7.18 0.64
C LYS A 26 11.98 7.78 -0.65
N ALA A 27 11.37 7.48 -1.79
CA ALA A 27 11.76 8.11 -3.06
C ALA A 27 11.43 9.62 -3.07
N ALA A 28 10.32 10.02 -2.47
CA ALA A 28 9.94 11.42 -2.31
C ALA A 28 10.72 12.15 -1.20
N HIS A 29 11.13 11.40 -0.16
CA HIS A 29 11.82 11.91 1.03
C HIS A 29 13.08 11.09 1.34
N PRO A 30 14.14 11.21 0.52
CA PRO A 30 15.36 10.43 0.69
C PRO A 30 16.11 10.74 2.00
N GLU A 31 15.83 11.87 2.64
CA GLU A 31 16.40 12.32 3.91
C GLU A 31 15.84 11.58 5.14
N LEU A 32 14.70 10.90 5.01
CA LEU A 32 14.03 10.26 6.13
C LEU A 32 14.58 8.87 6.44
N ASP A 33 14.68 8.56 7.73
CA ASP A 33 15.08 7.24 8.18
C ASP A 33 14.07 6.17 7.74
N SER A 34 14.56 4.96 7.47
CA SER A 34 13.73 3.84 7.03
C SER A 34 12.61 3.52 8.03
N LYS A 35 12.86 3.71 9.33
CA LYS A 35 11.87 3.45 10.39
C LYS A 35 10.73 4.47 10.37
N GLU A 36 11.04 5.74 10.15
CA GLU A 36 10.05 6.82 10.10
C GLU A 36 9.18 6.66 8.86
N ALA A 37 9.80 6.40 7.70
CA ALA A 37 9.09 6.11 6.45
C ALA A 37 8.16 4.90 6.58
N SER A 38 8.63 3.80 7.18
CA SER A 38 7.82 2.59 7.39
C SER A 38 6.64 2.84 8.34
N THR A 39 6.85 3.63 9.40
CA THR A 39 5.80 4.00 10.36
C THR A 39 4.72 4.86 9.69
N ALA A 40 5.13 5.88 8.93
CA ALA A 40 4.23 6.73 8.17
C ALA A 40 3.43 5.92 7.13
N ALA A 41 4.09 5.02 6.40
CA ALA A 41 3.45 4.17 5.40
C ALA A 41 2.39 3.24 6.01
N ARG A 42 2.68 2.63 7.16
CA ARG A 42 1.73 1.75 7.86
C ARG A 42 0.49 2.52 8.34
N ASN A 43 0.68 3.71 8.89
CA ASN A 43 -0.42 4.58 9.33
C ASN A 43 -1.28 5.03 8.16
N LEU A 44 -0.65 5.34 7.02
CA LEU A 44 -1.34 5.71 5.80
C LEU A 44 -2.16 4.54 5.24
N GLU A 45 -1.56 3.36 5.11
CA GLU A 45 -2.24 2.15 4.64
C GLU A 45 -3.45 1.83 5.51
N THR A 46 -3.29 1.90 6.84
CA THR A 46 -4.38 1.63 7.78
C THR A 46 -5.51 2.64 7.64
N THR A 47 -5.19 3.92 7.50
CA THR A 47 -6.19 4.98 7.29
C THR A 47 -6.96 4.75 5.99
N ILE A 48 -6.26 4.49 4.89
CA ILE A 48 -6.87 4.24 3.58
C ILE A 48 -7.73 2.98 3.62
N PHE A 49 -7.24 1.89 4.21
CA PHE A 49 -8.00 0.64 4.33
C PHE A 49 -9.30 0.82 5.12
N ASN A 50 -9.27 1.61 6.19
CA ASN A 50 -10.46 1.88 7.00
C ASN A 50 -11.46 2.81 6.29
N ASP A 51 -10.99 3.87 5.64
CA ASP A 51 -11.85 4.84 4.94
C ASP A 51 -12.40 4.34 3.60
N ALA A 52 -11.66 3.45 2.93
CA ALA A 52 -12.06 2.90 1.64
C ALA A 52 -13.44 2.24 1.71
N LYS A 53 -14.30 2.64 0.77
CA LYS A 53 -15.67 2.12 0.60
C LYS A 53 -15.75 1.00 -0.42
N THR A 54 -14.79 0.92 -1.32
CA THR A 54 -14.75 -0.02 -2.44
C THR A 54 -13.31 -0.45 -2.72
N LEU A 55 -13.13 -1.69 -3.16
CA LEU A 55 -11.86 -2.15 -3.71
C LEU A 55 -11.82 -1.89 -5.22
N VAL A 56 -10.82 -1.15 -5.68
CA VAL A 56 -10.54 -1.02 -7.12
C VAL A 56 -9.35 -1.91 -7.44
N ILE A 57 -9.60 -3.02 -8.14
CA ILE A 57 -8.54 -3.90 -8.62
C ILE A 57 -7.89 -3.21 -9.81
N SER A 58 -6.76 -2.55 -9.58
CA SER A 58 -5.97 -1.94 -10.66
C SER A 58 -5.30 -3.04 -11.47
N THR A 59 -5.77 -3.27 -12.69
CA THR A 59 -5.25 -4.27 -13.63
C THR A 59 -3.98 -3.82 -14.35
N VAL A 60 -3.27 -2.82 -13.83
CA VAL A 60 -2.07 -2.29 -14.50
C VAL A 60 -1.05 -3.43 -14.62
N PRO A 61 -0.71 -3.87 -15.85
CA PRO A 61 0.31 -4.88 -16.03
C PRO A 61 1.61 -4.29 -15.50
N ARG A 62 2.25 -4.97 -14.54
CA ARG A 62 3.63 -4.67 -14.14
C ARG A 62 4.48 -4.80 -15.39
N HIS A 63 4.75 -3.66 -16.04
CA HIS A 63 5.54 -3.62 -17.24
C HIS A 63 6.93 -4.19 -16.89
N PRO A 64 7.45 -5.19 -17.62
CA PRO A 64 8.83 -5.62 -17.41
C PRO A 64 9.74 -4.43 -17.72
N SER A 65 10.67 -4.13 -16.80
CA SER A 65 11.74 -3.15 -17.04
C SER A 65 12.42 -3.46 -18.36
N PRO A 66 12.65 -2.46 -19.24
CA PRO A 66 13.53 -2.66 -20.38
C PRO A 66 14.98 -2.87 -19.89
N ASN A 67 15.63 -3.88 -20.46
CA ASN A 67 17.07 -4.16 -20.34
C ASN A 67 17.93 -2.99 -20.84
#